data_AF-A0A8J3Y6T7-F1
#
_entry.id   AF-A0A8J3Y6T7-F1
#
_cell.length_a   1.000
_cell.length_b   1.000
_cell.length_c   1.000
_cell.angle_alpha   90.00
_cell.angle_beta   90.00
_cell.angle_gamma   90.00
#
_symmetry.space_group_name_H-M   'P 1'
#
loop_
_entity.id
_entity.type
_entity.pdbx_description
1 polymer ?
#
loop_
_entity_poly.entity_id
_entity_poly.type
_entity_poly.pdbx_seq_one_letter_code
_entity_poly.pdbx_strand_id
1 'polypeptide(L)'
;MQSVGPYRVVRALGSCQVGTVWWATDELGRGLTVATLDPRVAVDPQWRDGFASTAAAMAGPEGGSIPYHAADFAAPAPWVAYVPSAGPGAEGVFRRLGMDYQPVSGDPAAEPSSFPSSPAGPGDGALAWPEPTSAAPDPRQSSAPPDQQWAAAPDMFQVSGPPDQSPFARRIPPSPPPKRRTGLLVGIGALVVVLLAVGGLVVWRFLPGGDDPVVAPTPGPTGVPSAPATVALPAAPPSQPGAEPPKAGEWPRQWVSFVPSDNISTLTDLPGLGFTVKVPHDWKCAPAGQSPGFAKYTCGMSPAGDVEAGGELIVRDCAQPCHGQRQAEMRRAEEAWGLRWSKAGPSSFIVESNAVQVDGRTMYGLVVVAYYRSGAAGTIDRQLVLRMTAHPDKANTVRRVANYLRDTLIF
;
A
#
# COMPACT_ATOMS: atom_id res chain seq x y z
N MET A 1 7.98 -3.59 36.25
CA MET A 1 8.22 -2.93 34.95
C MET A 1 8.55 -4.01 33.95
N GLN A 2 7.86 -4.05 32.81
CA GLN A 2 8.07 -5.05 31.77
C GLN A 2 9.34 -4.70 30.99
N SER A 3 10.13 -5.70 30.62
CA SER A 3 11.31 -5.54 29.76
C SER A 3 11.13 -6.30 28.45
N VAL A 4 11.80 -5.82 27.41
CA VAL A 4 11.95 -6.50 26.13
C VAL A 4 13.44 -6.53 25.82
N GLY A 5 14.06 -7.71 25.94
CA GLY A 5 15.51 -7.83 25.90
C GLY A 5 16.16 -6.93 26.98
N PRO A 6 17.16 -6.11 26.62
CA PRO A 6 17.81 -5.19 27.55
C PRO A 6 17.01 -3.90 27.81
N TYR A 7 15.87 -3.69 27.15
CA TYR A 7 15.12 -2.43 27.21
C TYR A 7 14.01 -2.45 28.26
N ARG A 8 13.91 -1.37 29.03
CA ARG A 8 12.82 -1.15 29.98
C ARG A 8 11.67 -0.46 29.27
N VAL A 9 10.52 -1.14 29.18
CA VAL A 9 9.31 -0.60 28.55
C VAL A 9 8.70 0.49 29.40
N VAL A 10 8.37 1.61 28.77
CA VAL A 10 7.71 2.77 29.38
C VAL A 10 6.23 2.78 29.06
N ARG A 11 5.85 2.66 27.77
CA ARG A 11 4.46 2.62 27.31
C ARG A 11 4.30 1.92 25.96
N ALA A 12 3.11 1.41 25.67
CA ALA A 12 2.75 0.98 24.31
C ALA A 12 2.54 2.20 23.41
N LEU A 13 3.02 2.12 22.17
CA LEU A 13 2.79 3.11 21.12
C LEU A 13 1.68 2.69 20.15
N GLY A 14 1.44 1.38 20.03
CA GLY A 14 0.42 0.80 19.16
C GLY A 14 0.57 -0.70 19.05
N SER A 15 -0.43 -1.35 18.50
CA SER A 15 -0.45 -2.80 18.32
C SER A 15 -1.15 -3.20 17.03
N CYS A 16 -0.93 -4.44 16.64
CA CYS A 16 -1.64 -5.12 15.56
C CYS A 16 -1.91 -6.58 15.99
N GLN A 17 -2.47 -7.39 15.09
CA GLN A 17 -2.85 -8.78 15.37
C GLN A 17 -1.65 -9.68 15.72
N VAL A 18 -0.43 -9.28 15.35
CA VAL A 18 0.77 -10.13 15.48
C VAL A 18 1.83 -9.57 16.42
N GLY A 19 1.65 -8.37 16.96
CA GLY A 19 2.65 -7.75 17.82
C GLY A 19 2.33 -6.34 18.26
N THR A 20 3.26 -5.80 19.04
CA THR A 20 3.12 -4.49 19.71
C THR A 20 4.39 -3.68 19.53
N VAL A 21 4.22 -2.37 19.42
CA VAL A 21 5.32 -1.40 19.41
C VAL A 21 5.32 -0.65 20.73
N TRP A 22 6.51 -0.51 21.31
CA TRP A 22 6.72 0.09 22.63
C TRP A 22 7.63 1.30 22.54
N TRP A 23 7.40 2.28 23.40
CA TRP A 23 8.41 3.23 23.82
C TRP A 23 9.19 2.60 24.99
N ALA A 24 10.50 2.52 24.85
CA ALA A 24 11.38 1.90 25.85
C ALA A 24 12.63 2.75 26.08
N THR A 25 13.37 2.41 27.13
CA THR A 25 14.66 3.03 27.46
C THR A 25 15.74 1.96 27.57
N ASP A 26 16.96 2.31 27.14
CA ASP A 26 18.15 1.47 27.36
C ASP A 26 18.75 1.70 28.76
N GLU A 27 19.87 1.02 29.07
CA GLU A 27 20.58 1.14 30.34
C GLU A 27 21.12 2.56 30.61
N LEU A 28 21.32 3.37 29.56
CA LEU A 28 21.77 4.75 29.62
C LEU A 28 20.59 5.74 29.71
N GLY A 29 19.35 5.25 29.76
CA GLY A 29 18.14 6.06 29.80
C GLY A 29 17.74 6.68 28.46
N ARG A 30 18.35 6.26 27.34
CA ARG A 30 18.02 6.78 26.01
C ARG A 30 16.70 6.19 25.50
N GLY A 31 15.83 7.05 24.97
CA GLY A 31 14.54 6.66 24.43
C GLY A 31 14.65 5.95 23.07
N LEU A 32 13.98 4.81 22.95
CA LEU A 32 13.95 3.94 21.78
C LEU A 32 12.52 3.50 21.47
N THR A 33 12.27 3.13 20.22
CA THR A 33 11.05 2.41 19.83
C THR A 33 11.38 0.94 19.62
N VAL A 34 10.59 0.02 20.16
CA VAL A 34 10.84 -1.43 20.08
C VAL A 34 9.62 -2.13 19.53
N ALA A 35 9.78 -2.84 18.41
CA ALA A 35 8.76 -3.75 17.88
C ALA A 35 8.97 -5.13 18.49
N THR A 36 7.89 -5.78 18.93
CA THR A 36 7.94 -7.13 19.49
C THR A 36 6.85 -7.98 18.85
N LEU A 37 7.24 -9.12 18.29
CA LEU A 37 6.32 -10.13 17.79
C LEU A 37 5.69 -10.89 18.97
N ASP A 38 4.37 -11.11 18.94
CA ASP A 38 3.67 -11.82 20.02
C ASP A 38 4.22 -13.25 20.13
N PRO A 39 4.60 -13.74 21.34
CA PRO A 39 5.16 -15.07 21.52
C PRO A 39 4.28 -16.20 20.97
N ARG A 40 2.95 -16.04 20.99
CA ARG A 40 1.99 -17.03 20.48
C ARG A 40 1.99 -17.09 18.96
N VAL A 41 2.33 -15.99 18.30
CA VAL A 41 2.48 -15.91 16.84
C VAL A 41 3.89 -16.36 16.45
N ALA A 42 4.89 -16.04 17.27
CA ALA A 42 6.28 -16.40 17.07
C ALA A 42 6.58 -17.91 17.14
N VAL A 43 5.62 -18.75 17.53
CA VAL A 43 5.75 -20.22 17.43
C VAL A 43 5.80 -20.70 15.98
N ASP A 44 5.25 -19.90 15.05
CA ASP A 44 5.30 -20.16 13.62
C ASP A 44 6.60 -19.57 13.04
N PRO A 45 7.50 -20.42 12.49
CA PRO A 45 8.75 -19.96 11.90
C PRO A 45 8.57 -18.88 10.83
N GLN A 46 7.46 -18.92 10.08
CA GLN A 46 7.26 -17.96 9.00
C GLN A 46 7.04 -16.55 9.51
N TRP A 47 6.35 -16.39 10.64
CA TRP A 47 6.20 -15.07 11.25
C TRP A 47 7.53 -14.52 11.77
N ARG A 48 8.41 -15.39 12.28
CA ARG A 48 9.76 -15.00 12.70
C ARG A 48 10.60 -14.54 11.51
N ASP A 49 10.58 -15.32 10.43
CA ASP A 49 11.35 -15.03 9.21
C ASP A 49 10.84 -13.77 8.50
N GLY A 50 9.52 -13.59 8.42
CA GLY A 50 8.89 -12.38 7.90
C GLY A 50 9.28 -11.14 8.71
N PHE A 51 9.22 -11.23 10.04
CA PHE A 51 9.60 -10.14 10.94
C PHE A 51 11.08 -9.76 10.80
N ALA A 52 11.97 -10.75 10.80
CA ALA A 52 13.41 -10.54 10.65
C ALA A 52 13.78 -9.97 9.26
N SER A 53 13.24 -10.55 8.19
CA SER A 53 13.50 -10.10 6.81
C SER A 53 12.97 -8.68 6.55
N THR A 54 11.82 -8.33 7.11
CA THR A 54 11.27 -6.97 7.00
C THR A 54 12.15 -5.95 7.73
N ALA A 55 12.58 -6.26 8.95
CA ALA A 55 13.51 -5.41 9.71
C ALA A 55 14.85 -5.22 8.97
N ALA A 56 15.38 -6.29 8.36
CA ALA A 56 16.59 -6.23 7.53
C ALA A 56 16.40 -5.41 6.25
N ALA A 57 15.27 -5.57 5.55
CA ALA A 57 14.95 -4.81 4.34
C ALA A 57 14.85 -3.30 4.63
N MET A 58 14.29 -2.92 5.79
CA MET A 58 14.25 -1.52 6.25
C MET A 58 15.64 -0.92 6.49
N ALA A 59 16.57 -1.72 7.01
CA ALA A 59 17.96 -1.30 7.20
C ALA A 59 18.73 -1.18 5.86
N GLY A 60 18.28 -1.89 4.82
CA GLY A 60 18.87 -1.85 3.49
C GLY A 60 18.57 -0.56 2.69
N PRO A 61 19.28 -0.36 1.56
CA PRO A 61 19.11 0.82 0.70
C PRO A 61 17.71 0.92 0.07
N GLU A 62 17.06 -0.22 -0.22
CA GLU A 62 15.71 -0.27 -0.78
C GLU A 62 14.62 0.13 0.25
N GLY A 63 14.91 0.01 1.55
CA GLY A 63 13.99 0.29 2.64
C GLY A 63 14.00 1.72 3.18
N GLY A 64 14.79 2.62 2.58
CA GLY A 64 15.03 3.97 3.10
C GLY A 64 16.15 4.05 4.14
N SER A 65 16.95 2.98 4.28
CA SER A 65 18.15 2.92 5.12
C SER A 65 17.92 3.37 6.57
N ILE A 66 16.92 2.78 7.21
CA ILE A 66 16.61 3.00 8.62
C ILE A 66 17.31 1.89 9.42
N PRO A 67 18.56 2.09 9.91
CA PRO A 67 19.23 1.06 10.69
C PRO A 67 18.51 0.84 12.02
N TYR A 68 18.37 -0.41 12.43
CA TYR A 68 17.98 -0.73 13.79
C TYR A 68 19.17 -0.58 14.74
N HIS A 69 18.87 -0.20 15.98
CA HIS A 69 19.85 -0.06 17.07
C HIS A 69 20.32 -1.43 17.57
N ALA A 70 19.39 -2.37 17.75
CA ALA A 70 19.66 -3.77 18.09
C ALA A 70 18.45 -4.64 17.74
N ALA A 71 18.66 -5.96 17.63
CA ALA A 71 17.59 -6.93 17.44
C ALA A 71 17.97 -8.27 18.07
N ASP A 72 16.97 -9.03 18.48
CA ASP A 72 17.08 -10.46 18.77
C ASP A 72 15.89 -11.19 18.14
N PHE A 73 16.13 -11.76 16.96
CA PHE A 73 15.14 -12.55 16.23
C PHE A 73 15.07 -13.99 16.72
N ALA A 74 15.99 -14.42 17.59
CA ALA A 74 16.05 -15.75 18.16
C ALA A 74 15.28 -15.86 19.50
N ALA A 75 14.99 -14.73 20.15
CA ALA A 75 14.19 -14.68 21.37
C ALA A 75 12.83 -15.40 21.24
N PRO A 76 12.25 -15.91 22.36
CA PRO A 76 10.88 -16.42 22.38
C PRO A 76 9.83 -15.40 21.91
N ALA A 77 10.11 -14.12 22.15
CA ALA A 77 9.38 -12.98 21.59
C ALA A 77 10.36 -12.15 20.74
N PRO A 78 10.50 -12.43 19.43
CA PRO A 78 11.41 -11.71 18.56
C PRO A 78 11.20 -10.19 18.64
N TRP A 79 12.28 -9.44 18.72
CA TRP A 79 12.20 -7.98 18.84
C TRP A 79 13.28 -7.25 18.06
N VAL A 80 12.99 -6.00 17.70
CA VAL A 80 13.94 -5.07 17.06
C VAL A 80 13.71 -3.65 17.59
N ALA A 81 14.81 -2.94 17.89
CA ALA A 81 14.81 -1.61 18.46
C ALA A 81 15.33 -0.56 17.47
N TYR A 82 14.70 0.62 17.41
CA TYR A 82 15.07 1.72 16.53
C TYR A 82 15.23 3.03 17.31
N VAL A 83 16.14 3.89 16.83
CA VAL A 83 16.27 5.26 17.31
C VAL A 83 15.12 6.11 16.75
N PRO A 84 14.40 6.90 17.58
CA PRO A 84 13.19 7.61 17.15
C PRO A 84 13.40 8.64 16.03
N SER A 85 14.63 9.13 15.82
CA SER A 85 14.94 10.17 14.83
C SER A 85 14.97 9.68 13.37
N ALA A 86 14.84 8.37 13.13
CA ALA A 86 15.08 7.76 11.82
C ALA A 86 13.80 7.49 10.98
N GLY A 87 12.67 8.17 11.28
CA GLY A 87 11.41 7.99 10.57
C GLY A 87 10.44 7.06 11.31
N PRO A 88 9.58 6.27 10.62
CA PRO A 88 8.55 5.45 11.27
C PRO A 88 9.10 4.38 12.23
N GLY A 89 10.41 4.11 12.23
CA GLY A 89 11.07 3.27 13.23
C GLY A 89 10.41 1.90 13.38
N ALA A 90 10.12 1.51 14.63
CA ALA A 90 9.55 0.20 14.95
C ALA A 90 8.16 -0.07 14.35
N GLU A 91 7.28 0.93 14.18
CA GLU A 91 5.97 0.70 13.55
C GLU A 91 6.07 0.37 12.06
N GLY A 92 7.16 0.80 11.41
CA GLY A 92 7.43 0.50 10.01
C GLY A 92 7.55 -1.01 9.73
N VAL A 93 8.00 -1.79 10.71
CA VAL A 93 8.13 -3.24 10.59
C VAL A 93 6.77 -3.89 10.37
N PHE A 94 5.79 -3.59 11.23
CA PHE A 94 4.45 -4.17 11.11
C PHE A 94 3.67 -3.64 9.90
N ARG A 95 3.83 -2.36 9.55
CA ARG A 95 3.19 -1.79 8.36
C ARG A 95 3.70 -2.45 7.07
N ARG A 96 5.02 -2.73 6.97
CA ARG A 96 5.61 -3.41 5.80
C ARG A 96 5.30 -4.90 5.75
N LEU A 97 5.04 -5.52 6.90
CA LEU A 97 4.47 -6.86 6.98
C LEU A 97 3.00 -6.92 6.49
N GLY A 98 2.39 -5.78 6.14
CA GLY A 98 1.00 -5.70 5.72
C GLY A 98 0.01 -5.77 6.88
N MET A 99 0.46 -5.50 8.11
CA MET A 99 -0.40 -5.52 9.29
C MET A 99 -1.09 -4.16 9.49
N ASP A 100 -2.36 -4.20 9.89
CA ASP A 100 -3.13 -3.02 10.28
C ASP A 100 -2.68 -2.53 11.66
N TYR A 101 -1.57 -1.80 11.69
CA TYR A 101 -1.05 -1.19 12.90
C TYR A 101 -1.97 -0.07 13.41
N GLN A 102 -2.48 -0.23 14.62
CA GLN A 102 -3.33 0.74 15.31
C GLN A 102 -2.49 1.51 16.34
N PRO A 103 -2.16 2.79 16.10
CA PRO A 103 -1.48 3.60 17.10
C PRO A 103 -2.40 3.80 18.30
N VAL A 104 -1.83 3.75 19.52
CA VAL A 104 -2.56 4.17 20.71
C VAL A 104 -2.71 5.69 20.63
N SER A 105 -3.93 6.16 20.40
CA SER A 105 -4.29 7.57 20.49
C SER A 105 -4.08 8.05 21.92
N GLY A 106 -2.89 8.58 22.18
CA GLY A 106 -2.56 9.26 23.42
C GLY A 106 -1.78 10.50 23.06
N ASP A 107 -2.35 11.66 23.37
CA ASP A 107 -1.64 12.93 23.35
C ASP A 107 -0.24 12.73 23.96
N PRO A 108 0.82 13.32 23.39
CA PRO A 108 2.06 13.49 24.13
C PRO A 108 1.73 14.43 25.29
N ALA A 109 1.24 13.86 26.39
CA ALA A 109 1.15 14.53 27.68
C ALA A 109 2.55 15.08 27.93
N ALA A 110 2.59 16.41 27.92
CA ALA A 110 3.72 17.29 28.15
C ALA A 110 4.95 16.55 28.70
N GLU A 111 6.05 16.63 27.94
CA GLU A 111 7.36 16.57 28.57
C GLU A 111 7.31 17.47 29.81
N PRO A 112 7.68 16.98 31.01
CA PRO A 112 7.95 17.87 32.13
C PRO A 112 9.25 18.62 31.80
N SER A 113 9.14 19.63 30.95
CA SER A 113 10.11 20.70 30.80
C SER A 113 10.02 21.59 32.04
N SER A 114 10.54 21.07 33.14
CA SER A 114 10.79 21.82 34.37
C SER A 114 12.17 21.44 34.88
N PHE A 115 13.21 21.76 34.10
CA PHE A 115 14.52 21.98 34.72
C PHE A 115 14.39 23.25 35.58
N PRO A 116 14.60 23.18 36.91
CA PRO A 116 14.60 24.38 37.72
C PRO A 116 15.78 25.25 37.29
N SER A 117 15.48 26.43 36.77
CA SER A 117 16.43 27.51 36.55
C SER A 117 17.26 27.74 37.82
N SER A 118 18.57 27.54 37.73
CA SER A 118 19.48 27.92 38.81
C SER A 118 19.31 29.40 39.15
N PRO A 119 19.30 29.77 40.43
CA PRO A 119 19.18 31.16 40.84
C PRO A 119 20.47 31.92 40.49
N ALA A 120 20.29 33.13 39.97
CA ALA A 120 21.32 34.12 39.79
C ALA A 120 21.99 34.43 41.15
N GLY A 121 23.29 34.15 41.25
CA GLY A 121 24.16 34.62 42.32
C GLY A 121 25.05 35.76 41.79
N PRO A 122 25.24 36.86 42.55
CA PRO A 122 26.16 37.93 42.18
C PRO A 122 27.56 37.70 42.75
N GLY A 123 28.58 38.14 42.01
CA GLY A 123 29.78 38.75 42.58
C GLY A 123 30.97 37.84 42.89
N ASP A 124 32.06 38.11 42.16
CA ASP A 124 33.46 38.18 42.59
C ASP A 124 34.16 36.95 43.20
N GLY A 125 35.29 36.60 42.57
CA GLY A 125 36.30 35.75 43.20
C GLY A 125 37.21 35.06 42.20
N ALA A 126 38.22 35.78 41.72
CA ALA A 126 39.38 35.23 41.02
C ALA A 126 40.05 34.10 41.82
N LEU A 127 40.63 33.11 41.14
CA LEU A 127 41.98 32.60 41.39
C LEU A 127 42.41 31.67 40.23
N ALA A 128 43.66 31.87 39.81
CA ALA A 128 44.34 31.32 38.64
C ALA A 128 44.66 29.82 38.75
N TRP A 129 45.07 29.20 37.64
CA TRP A 129 46.18 28.21 37.45
C TRP A 129 46.23 27.81 35.94
N PRO A 130 47.34 27.25 35.40
CA PRO A 130 48.03 27.82 34.24
C PRO A 130 47.95 26.99 32.95
N GLU A 131 48.30 27.66 31.84
CA GLU A 131 48.62 27.10 30.52
C GLU A 131 49.73 26.03 30.54
N PRO A 132 49.74 25.17 29.50
CA PRO A 132 50.99 24.80 28.87
C PRO A 132 51.00 25.19 27.38
N THR A 133 52.04 25.95 27.03
CA THR A 133 52.50 26.34 25.69
C THR A 133 53.62 25.40 25.22
N SER A 134 53.59 24.98 23.94
CA SER A 134 54.75 24.72 23.02
C SER A 134 54.30 23.74 21.91
N ALA A 135 54.22 24.07 20.62
CA ALA A 135 55.16 24.61 19.60
C ALA A 135 55.78 23.51 18.69
N ALA A 136 55.30 23.47 17.42
CA ALA A 136 55.92 23.28 16.06
C ALA A 136 57.17 22.36 15.83
N PRO A 137 57.63 21.99 14.59
CA PRO A 137 57.29 22.48 13.23
C PRO A 137 57.19 21.45 12.04
N ASP A 138 56.57 21.93 10.95
CA ASP A 138 56.76 21.85 9.46
C ASP A 138 57.94 21.06 8.80
N PRO A 139 58.15 21.07 7.45
CA PRO A 139 57.34 20.70 6.25
C PRO A 139 58.09 19.66 5.35
N ARG A 140 57.46 19.06 4.30
CA ARG A 140 58.17 18.72 3.03
C ARG A 140 57.27 18.66 1.79
N GLN A 141 57.74 19.39 0.78
CA GLN A 141 57.34 19.47 -0.63
C GLN A 141 57.56 18.15 -1.40
N SER A 142 56.80 17.93 -2.47
CA SER A 142 57.38 17.52 -3.76
C SER A 142 56.44 17.80 -4.95
N SER A 143 57.06 17.90 -6.13
CA SER A 143 56.70 18.76 -7.26
C SER A 143 56.10 18.01 -8.47
N ALA A 144 55.48 18.77 -9.41
CA ALA A 144 54.78 18.41 -10.67
C ALA A 144 55.70 17.94 -11.84
N PRO A 145 55.38 18.01 -13.19
CA PRO A 145 54.14 18.04 -14.03
C PRO A 145 54.32 17.13 -15.33
N PRO A 146 53.80 17.37 -16.58
CA PRO A 146 52.52 17.90 -17.16
C PRO A 146 51.88 17.03 -18.30
N ASP A 147 50.80 17.58 -18.89
CA ASP A 147 50.30 17.49 -20.30
C ASP A 147 49.05 16.63 -20.61
N GLN A 148 47.93 17.30 -20.91
CA GLN A 148 47.27 17.20 -22.22
C GLN A 148 46.22 18.29 -22.45
N GLN A 149 46.38 18.98 -23.58
CA GLN A 149 45.55 20.05 -24.15
C GLN A 149 44.49 19.49 -25.08
N TRP A 150 43.29 20.09 -25.11
CA TRP A 150 42.34 20.23 -26.23
C TRP A 150 41.13 21.01 -25.67
N ALA A 151 40.39 21.90 -26.33
CA ALA A 151 40.55 22.83 -27.45
C ALA A 151 39.33 23.79 -27.40
N ALA A 152 39.44 24.94 -28.04
CA ALA A 152 38.52 26.10 -28.01
C ALA A 152 37.12 25.84 -28.64
N ALA A 153 36.02 26.39 -28.09
CA ALA A 153 35.25 27.60 -28.49
C ALA A 153 33.78 27.25 -28.88
N PRO A 154 32.82 28.20 -29.04
CA PRO A 154 32.78 29.61 -28.65
C PRO A 154 31.58 30.03 -27.77
N ASP A 155 31.67 31.26 -27.27
CA ASP A 155 30.58 32.16 -26.84
C ASP A 155 29.32 32.08 -27.71
N MET A 156 28.14 32.18 -27.09
CA MET A 156 27.10 33.18 -27.43
C MET A 156 25.86 33.04 -26.52
N PHE A 157 25.22 34.20 -26.30
CA PHE A 157 23.89 34.45 -25.72
C PHE A 157 23.80 34.71 -24.21
N GLN A 158 24.37 35.86 -23.83
CA GLN A 158 23.89 36.72 -22.76
C GLN A 158 22.54 37.33 -23.17
N VAL A 159 21.44 36.91 -22.55
CA VAL A 159 20.12 37.56 -22.67
C VAL A 159 19.82 38.30 -21.37
N SER A 160 19.90 39.63 -21.46
CA SER A 160 19.37 40.55 -20.47
C SER A 160 17.91 40.85 -20.80
N GLY A 161 17.01 40.69 -19.83
CA GLY A 161 15.59 41.07 -19.94
C GLY A 161 14.97 41.36 -18.55
N PRO A 162 14.13 42.40 -18.42
CA PRO A 162 13.87 43.12 -17.16
C PRO A 162 12.83 42.47 -16.22
N PRO A 163 12.74 42.90 -14.94
CA PRO A 163 11.76 42.42 -13.99
C PRO A 163 10.42 43.12 -14.19
N ASP A 164 9.40 42.39 -14.63
CA ASP A 164 8.04 42.92 -14.73
C ASP A 164 7.19 42.46 -13.54
N GLN A 165 6.75 43.47 -12.79
CA GLN A 165 5.89 43.37 -11.62
C GLN A 165 4.44 43.17 -12.08
N SER A 166 3.71 42.21 -11.49
CA SER A 166 2.26 42.15 -11.66
C SER A 166 1.56 41.97 -10.31
N PRO A 167 0.84 43.00 -9.81
CA PRO A 167 0.04 42.92 -8.60
C PRO A 167 -1.43 42.68 -8.97
N PHE A 168 -1.87 41.41 -8.97
CA PHE A 168 -3.30 41.10 -9.06
C PHE A 168 -3.71 40.00 -8.06
N ALA A 169 -3.77 40.39 -6.79
CA ALA A 169 -4.57 39.70 -5.79
C ALA A 169 -6.06 40.00 -6.03
N ARG A 170 -6.73 39.20 -6.88
CA ARG A 170 -8.20 39.20 -6.94
C ARG A 170 -8.75 38.39 -5.77
N ARG A 171 -9.34 39.09 -4.79
CA ARG A 171 -10.20 38.48 -3.76
C ARG A 171 -11.41 37.85 -4.44
N ILE A 172 -11.53 36.53 -4.33
CA ILE A 172 -12.74 35.79 -4.68
C ILE A 172 -13.72 35.97 -3.52
N PRO A 173 -14.95 36.47 -3.75
CA PRO A 173 -15.98 36.53 -2.70
C PRO A 173 -16.45 35.11 -2.34
N PRO A 174 -16.68 34.80 -1.05
CA PRO A 174 -17.15 33.49 -0.62
C PRO A 174 -18.57 33.23 -1.15
N SER A 175 -18.76 32.04 -1.73
CA SER A 175 -20.05 31.57 -2.22
C SER A 175 -21.03 31.29 -1.06
N PRO A 176 -22.34 31.56 -1.25
CA PRO A 176 -23.34 31.35 -0.20
C PRO A 176 -23.55 29.86 0.10
N PRO A 177 -23.86 29.52 1.37
CA PRO A 177 -24.00 28.13 1.81
C PRO A 177 -25.21 27.43 1.16
N PRO A 178 -25.09 26.14 0.79
CA PRO A 178 -26.19 25.39 0.18
C PRO A 178 -27.33 25.18 1.17
N LYS A 179 -28.56 25.42 0.68
CA LYS A 179 -29.82 25.29 1.42
C LYS A 179 -30.10 23.82 1.71
N ARG A 180 -30.01 23.39 2.97
CA ARG A 180 -30.38 22.04 3.42
C ARG A 180 -31.88 21.79 3.17
N ARG A 181 -32.21 20.77 2.36
CA ARG A 181 -33.58 20.28 2.18
C ARG A 181 -33.83 19.11 3.13
N THR A 182 -34.34 19.43 4.31
CA THR A 182 -34.71 18.47 5.38
C THR A 182 -36.07 17.77 5.16
N GLY A 183 -36.73 17.98 4.02
CA GLY A 183 -38.11 17.54 3.80
C GLY A 183 -38.32 16.19 3.13
N LEU A 184 -37.27 15.52 2.61
CA LEU A 184 -37.46 14.31 1.79
C LEU A 184 -37.47 12.99 2.60
N LEU A 185 -36.93 12.99 3.82
CA LEU A 185 -36.77 11.75 4.60
C LEU A 185 -38.04 11.27 5.31
N VAL A 186 -39.05 12.14 5.49
CA VAL A 186 -40.31 11.75 6.13
C VAL A 186 -41.22 10.95 5.18
N GLY A 187 -41.06 11.09 3.86
CA GLY A 187 -41.87 10.38 2.88
C GLY A 187 -41.53 8.89 2.72
N ILE A 188 -40.26 8.50 2.91
CA ILE A 188 -39.81 7.12 2.67
C ILE A 188 -40.21 6.17 3.82
N GLY A 189 -40.26 6.68 5.06
CA GLY A 189 -40.65 5.87 6.22
C GLY A 189 -42.07 5.33 6.15
N ALA A 190 -43.02 6.09 5.61
CA ALA A 190 -44.42 5.66 5.51
C ALA A 190 -44.62 4.53 4.49
N LEU A 191 -43.83 4.49 3.41
CA LEU A 191 -44.00 3.50 2.34
C LEU A 191 -43.50 2.10 2.74
N VAL A 192 -42.46 2.02 3.58
CA VAL A 192 -41.92 0.75 4.09
C VAL A 192 -42.88 0.06 5.05
N VAL A 193 -43.61 0.83 5.88
CA VAL A 193 -44.58 0.26 6.84
C VAL A 193 -45.78 -0.35 6.11
N VAL A 194 -46.23 0.24 5.00
CA VAL A 194 -47.35 -0.31 4.20
C VAL A 194 -46.94 -1.61 3.49
N LEU A 195 -45.72 -1.71 2.98
CA LEU A 195 -45.25 -2.93 2.31
C LEU A 195 -45.05 -4.11 3.28
N LEU A 196 -44.62 -3.84 4.52
CA LEU A 196 -44.48 -4.89 5.54
C LEU A 196 -45.83 -5.37 6.09
N ALA A 197 -46.86 -4.51 6.12
CA ALA A 197 -48.20 -4.91 6.56
C ALA A 197 -48.94 -5.80 5.55
N VAL A 198 -48.65 -5.67 4.25
CA VAL A 198 -49.33 -6.45 3.19
C VAL A 198 -48.62 -7.78 2.89
N GLY A 199 -47.30 -7.89 3.15
CA GLY A 199 -46.52 -9.09 2.82
C GLY A 199 -46.60 -10.26 3.81
N GLY A 200 -47.24 -10.10 4.97
CA GLY A 200 -47.14 -11.04 6.10
C GLY A 200 -48.10 -12.25 6.09
N LEU A 201 -48.88 -12.51 5.05
CA LEU A 201 -50.05 -13.40 5.14
C LEU A 201 -50.09 -14.63 4.20
N VAL A 202 -48.97 -15.09 3.62
CA VAL A 202 -49.00 -16.17 2.60
C VAL A 202 -48.10 -17.40 2.86
N VAL A 203 -47.30 -17.50 3.92
CA VAL A 203 -46.41 -18.68 4.12
C VAL A 203 -46.84 -19.54 5.31
N TRP A 204 -48.00 -20.20 5.21
CA TRP A 204 -48.30 -21.34 6.09
C TRP A 204 -49.38 -22.27 5.52
N ARG A 205 -49.11 -22.92 4.38
CA ARG A 205 -49.73 -24.20 4.01
C ARG A 205 -48.79 -24.99 3.10
N PHE A 206 -48.74 -26.30 3.29
CA PHE A 206 -47.92 -27.32 2.62
C PHE A 206 -46.59 -27.70 3.28
N LEU A 207 -46.71 -28.45 4.38
CA LEU A 207 -45.80 -29.57 4.66
C LEU A 207 -46.66 -30.83 4.89
N PRO A 208 -46.58 -31.86 4.01
CA PRO A 208 -47.02 -33.20 4.35
C PRO A 208 -45.88 -33.95 5.05
N GLY A 209 -46.21 -34.58 6.18
CA GLY A 209 -45.36 -35.55 6.86
C GLY A 209 -45.31 -36.90 6.13
N GLY A 210 -44.26 -37.65 6.43
CA GLY A 210 -44.09 -39.05 6.04
C GLY A 210 -43.01 -39.68 6.90
N ASP A 211 -43.42 -40.65 7.72
CA ASP A 211 -42.60 -41.48 8.60
C ASP A 211 -41.67 -42.45 7.83
N ASP A 212 -40.60 -42.85 8.52
CA ASP A 212 -39.40 -43.61 8.09
C ASP A 212 -39.64 -44.98 7.39
N PRO A 213 -38.60 -45.56 6.75
CA PRO A 213 -37.76 -46.49 7.53
C PRO A 213 -36.24 -46.37 7.31
N VAL A 214 -35.52 -46.66 8.40
CA VAL A 214 -34.07 -46.80 8.53
C VAL A 214 -33.51 -47.87 7.58
N VAL A 215 -32.56 -47.48 6.71
CA VAL A 215 -31.73 -48.38 5.91
C VAL A 215 -30.28 -48.28 6.39
N ALA A 216 -29.67 -49.44 6.64
CA ALA A 216 -28.30 -49.61 7.12
C ALA A 216 -27.24 -49.04 6.13
N PRO A 217 -26.10 -48.54 6.61
CA PRO A 217 -25.08 -47.93 5.76
C PRO A 217 -24.32 -48.99 4.95
N THR A 218 -24.38 -48.86 3.63
CA THR A 218 -23.52 -49.58 2.67
C THR A 218 -22.17 -48.87 2.58
N PRO A 219 -21.02 -49.57 2.61
CA PRO A 219 -19.71 -48.96 2.47
C PRO A 219 -19.56 -48.33 1.07
N GLY A 220 -19.32 -47.03 1.03
CA GLY A 220 -19.20 -46.25 -0.21
C GLY A 220 -17.94 -46.59 -1.02
N PRO A 221 -17.98 -46.43 -2.35
CA PRO A 221 -16.82 -46.64 -3.20
C PRO A 221 -15.74 -45.58 -2.92
N THR A 222 -14.52 -46.07 -2.90
CA THR A 222 -13.23 -45.38 -2.80
C THR A 222 -13.21 -44.07 -3.59
N GLY A 223 -12.97 -42.96 -2.88
CA GLY A 223 -12.84 -41.64 -3.47
C GLY A 223 -11.77 -41.60 -4.56
N VAL A 224 -12.19 -41.21 -5.76
CA VAL A 224 -11.28 -40.90 -6.87
C VAL A 224 -10.47 -39.66 -6.49
N PRO A 225 -9.15 -39.64 -6.67
CA PRO A 225 -8.33 -38.47 -6.37
C PRO A 225 -8.81 -37.27 -7.21
N SER A 226 -9.14 -36.18 -6.52
CA SER A 226 -9.50 -34.91 -7.16
C SER A 226 -8.33 -34.42 -8.03
N ALA A 227 -8.59 -34.25 -9.32
CA ALA A 227 -7.64 -33.66 -10.25
C ALA A 227 -7.21 -32.26 -9.75
N PRO A 228 -5.94 -31.88 -9.95
CA PRO A 228 -5.44 -30.58 -9.51
C PRO A 228 -6.25 -29.46 -10.17
N ALA A 229 -6.63 -28.45 -9.37
CA ALA A 229 -7.41 -27.30 -9.82
C ALA A 229 -6.67 -26.59 -10.96
N THR A 230 -7.24 -26.66 -12.16
CA THR A 230 -6.74 -25.95 -13.34
C THR A 230 -6.87 -24.45 -13.11
N VAL A 231 -5.78 -23.70 -13.29
CA VAL A 231 -5.77 -22.23 -13.20
C VAL A 231 -6.84 -21.68 -14.16
N ALA A 232 -7.77 -20.89 -13.64
CA ALA A 232 -8.84 -20.28 -14.41
C ALA A 232 -8.28 -19.17 -15.34
N LEU A 233 -7.80 -19.60 -16.52
CA LEU A 233 -7.49 -18.70 -17.62
C LEU A 233 -8.79 -18.29 -18.33
N PRO A 234 -8.82 -17.13 -19.01
CA PRO A 234 -9.95 -16.74 -19.84
C PRO A 234 -10.27 -17.85 -20.84
N ALA A 235 -11.55 -18.21 -20.97
CA ALA A 235 -11.98 -19.28 -21.87
C ALA A 235 -11.75 -18.94 -23.36
N ALA A 236 -11.66 -17.66 -23.70
CA ALA A 236 -11.34 -17.18 -25.03
C ALA A 236 -9.99 -16.43 -25.02
N PRO A 237 -9.11 -16.66 -26.02
CA PRO A 237 -7.87 -15.90 -26.15
C PRO A 237 -8.16 -14.40 -26.37
N PRO A 238 -7.28 -13.50 -25.89
CA PRO A 238 -7.42 -12.07 -26.13
C PRO A 238 -7.34 -11.75 -27.63
N SER A 239 -8.05 -10.71 -28.06
CA SER A 239 -8.05 -10.27 -29.46
C SER A 239 -6.74 -9.59 -29.82
N GLN A 240 -6.19 -8.79 -28.89
CA GLN A 240 -4.91 -8.11 -29.07
C GLN A 240 -4.10 -8.24 -27.76
N PRO A 241 -3.42 -9.38 -27.56
CA PRO A 241 -2.58 -9.58 -26.39
C PRO A 241 -1.46 -8.53 -26.34
N GLY A 242 -1.04 -8.17 -25.13
CA GLY A 242 0.12 -7.30 -24.97
C GLY A 242 1.40 -7.97 -25.50
N ALA A 243 2.23 -7.19 -26.21
CA ALA A 243 3.43 -7.71 -26.86
C ALA A 243 4.53 -8.04 -25.83
N GLU A 244 5.16 -9.20 -26.01
CA GLU A 244 6.30 -9.71 -25.25
C GLU A 244 7.59 -9.66 -26.11
N PRO A 245 8.79 -9.57 -25.52
CA PRO A 245 9.06 -9.39 -24.09
C PRO A 245 8.73 -7.95 -23.63
N PRO A 246 8.56 -7.72 -22.31
CA PRO A 246 8.30 -6.40 -21.77
C PRO A 246 9.53 -5.52 -21.96
N LYS A 247 9.33 -4.23 -22.26
CA LYS A 247 10.42 -3.25 -22.21
C LYS A 247 10.78 -2.94 -20.75
N ALA A 248 12.04 -2.58 -20.52
CA ALA A 248 12.45 -2.01 -19.24
C ALA A 248 11.65 -0.74 -18.95
N GLY A 249 11.34 -0.50 -17.68
CA GLY A 249 10.56 0.64 -17.23
C GLY A 249 10.54 0.72 -15.71
N GLU A 250 9.92 1.79 -15.22
CA GLU A 250 9.63 2.00 -13.81
C GLU A 250 8.15 2.31 -13.66
N TRP A 251 7.62 2.14 -12.45
CA TRP A 251 6.30 2.65 -12.14
C TRP A 251 6.26 4.18 -12.35
N PRO A 252 5.25 4.71 -13.06
CA PRO A 252 5.14 6.14 -13.35
C PRO A 252 5.06 7.00 -12.08
N ARG A 253 6.11 7.78 -11.80
CA ARG A 253 6.18 8.63 -10.59
C ARG A 253 5.25 9.84 -10.66
N GLN A 254 4.90 10.28 -11.87
CA GLN A 254 3.97 11.38 -12.10
C GLN A 254 2.50 11.01 -11.91
N TRP A 255 2.17 9.72 -11.70
CA TRP A 255 0.79 9.34 -11.45
C TRP A 255 0.31 9.87 -10.10
N VAL A 256 -0.88 10.47 -10.11
CA VAL A 256 -1.51 11.00 -8.91
C VAL A 256 -2.01 9.88 -8.01
N SER A 257 -1.85 10.04 -6.70
CA SER A 257 -2.45 9.17 -5.68
C SER A 257 -3.69 9.82 -5.07
N PHE A 258 -4.46 9.05 -4.31
CA PHE A 258 -5.53 9.61 -3.48
C PHE A 258 -4.93 10.49 -2.38
N VAL A 259 -5.53 11.66 -2.15
CA VAL A 259 -5.20 12.55 -1.04
C VAL A 259 -6.35 12.60 -0.03
N PRO A 260 -6.13 13.01 1.23
CA PRO A 260 -7.18 13.02 2.26
C PRO A 260 -8.42 13.86 1.92
N SER A 261 -8.29 14.86 1.04
CA SER A 261 -9.40 15.69 0.58
C SER A 261 -10.24 15.06 -0.54
N ASP A 262 -9.80 13.94 -1.12
CA ASP A 262 -10.54 13.27 -2.19
C ASP A 262 -11.82 12.62 -1.63
N ASN A 263 -12.92 12.73 -2.38
CA ASN A 263 -14.16 12.03 -2.04
C ASN A 263 -14.05 10.56 -2.48
N ILE A 264 -13.68 9.69 -1.54
CA ILE A 264 -13.40 8.27 -1.80
C ILE A 264 -14.41 7.35 -1.11
N SER A 265 -14.54 6.14 -1.66
CA SER A 265 -15.21 4.99 -1.05
C SER A 265 -14.19 3.86 -0.86
N THR A 266 -14.35 3.09 0.22
CA THR A 266 -13.53 1.91 0.48
C THR A 266 -14.41 0.67 0.28
N LEU A 267 -14.06 -0.14 -0.70
CA LEU A 267 -14.71 -1.42 -0.97
C LEU A 267 -14.04 -2.49 -0.12
N THR A 268 -14.73 -2.96 0.92
CA THR A 268 -14.24 -4.01 1.84
C THR A 268 -14.72 -5.41 1.45
N ASP A 269 -15.86 -5.49 0.77
CA ASP A 269 -16.61 -6.74 0.58
C ASP A 269 -16.51 -7.21 -0.87
N LEU A 270 -15.29 -7.30 -1.40
CA LEU A 270 -15.04 -7.89 -2.72
C LEU A 270 -14.51 -9.32 -2.54
N PRO A 271 -15.39 -10.35 -2.58
CA PRO A 271 -15.00 -11.75 -2.49
C PRO A 271 -13.80 -12.11 -3.35
N GLY A 272 -12.82 -12.79 -2.77
CA GLY A 272 -11.65 -13.26 -3.49
C GLY A 272 -10.57 -12.21 -3.76
N LEU A 273 -10.71 -10.94 -3.39
CA LEU A 273 -9.56 -10.02 -3.41
C LEU A 273 -8.63 -10.26 -2.23
N GLY A 274 -9.19 -10.36 -1.02
CA GLY A 274 -8.42 -10.53 0.22
C GLY A 274 -7.81 -9.22 0.75
N PHE A 275 -8.19 -8.08 0.20
CA PHE A 275 -7.76 -6.74 0.63
C PHE A 275 -8.83 -5.71 0.29
N THR A 276 -8.75 -4.53 0.91
CA THR A 276 -9.69 -3.43 0.66
C THR A 276 -9.28 -2.61 -0.56
N VAL A 277 -10.24 -2.01 -1.27
CA VAL A 277 -9.96 -1.18 -2.45
C VAL A 277 -10.49 0.24 -2.26
N LYS A 278 -9.62 1.24 -2.26
CA LYS A 278 -10.01 2.65 -2.32
C LYS A 278 -10.31 3.07 -3.76
N VAL A 279 -11.47 3.66 -3.95
CA VAL A 279 -11.98 4.12 -5.24
C VAL A 279 -12.67 5.49 -5.08
N PRO A 280 -12.95 6.22 -6.18
CA PRO A 280 -13.83 7.40 -6.10
C PRO A 280 -15.20 7.06 -5.50
N HIS A 281 -15.84 8.02 -4.85
CA HIS A 281 -17.09 7.78 -4.11
C HIS A 281 -18.24 7.20 -4.95
N ASP A 282 -18.35 7.59 -6.21
CA ASP A 282 -19.36 7.14 -7.18
C ASP A 282 -18.96 5.86 -7.94
N TRP A 283 -17.77 5.33 -7.67
CA TRP A 283 -17.26 4.11 -8.27
C TRP A 283 -17.92 2.87 -7.67
N LYS A 284 -18.41 1.99 -8.54
CA LYS A 284 -19.05 0.73 -8.14
C LYS A 284 -18.35 -0.44 -8.80
N CYS A 285 -18.29 -1.56 -8.10
CA CYS A 285 -17.81 -2.83 -8.64
C CYS A 285 -18.92 -3.87 -8.51
N ALA A 286 -19.28 -4.50 -9.63
CA ALA A 286 -20.24 -5.60 -9.67
C ALA A 286 -19.52 -6.91 -10.03
N PRO A 287 -19.88 -8.05 -9.43
CA PRO A 287 -19.30 -9.34 -9.79
C PRO A 287 -19.67 -9.70 -11.23
N ALA A 288 -18.68 -10.11 -12.01
CA ALA A 288 -18.83 -10.53 -13.41
C ALA A 288 -18.38 -11.99 -13.64
N GLY A 289 -17.69 -12.60 -12.68
CA GLY A 289 -17.38 -14.04 -12.68
C GLY A 289 -16.64 -14.42 -11.41
N GLN A 290 -16.98 -15.58 -10.83
CA GLN A 290 -16.34 -16.08 -9.60
C GLN A 290 -16.24 -17.61 -9.63
N SER A 291 -15.09 -18.12 -9.20
CA SER A 291 -14.85 -19.54 -8.93
C SER A 291 -13.74 -19.66 -7.88
N PRO A 292 -13.50 -20.85 -7.29
CA PRO A 292 -12.37 -21.02 -6.38
C PRO A 292 -11.07 -20.55 -7.04
N GLY A 293 -10.34 -19.65 -6.36
CA GLY A 293 -9.11 -19.09 -6.89
C GLY A 293 -9.27 -18.06 -8.01
N PHE A 294 -10.48 -17.59 -8.32
CA PHE A 294 -10.72 -16.59 -9.36
C PHE A 294 -11.90 -15.67 -9.02
N ALA A 295 -11.71 -14.37 -9.18
CA ALA A 295 -12.76 -13.39 -9.08
C ALA A 295 -12.56 -12.30 -10.14
N LYS A 296 -13.65 -11.93 -10.81
CA LYS A 296 -13.71 -10.88 -11.81
C LYS A 296 -14.83 -9.91 -11.47
N TYR A 297 -14.50 -8.63 -11.49
CA TYR A 297 -15.41 -7.53 -11.24
C TYR A 297 -15.42 -6.56 -12.42
N THR A 298 -16.60 -6.03 -12.73
CA THR A 298 -16.75 -4.85 -13.58
C THR A 298 -16.87 -3.63 -12.68
N CYS A 299 -15.90 -2.74 -12.79
CA CYS A 299 -15.67 -1.63 -11.87
C CYS A 299 -15.68 -0.30 -12.64
N GLY A 300 -16.40 0.72 -12.18
CA GLY A 300 -16.38 2.02 -12.85
C GLY A 300 -17.34 3.06 -12.28
N MET A 301 -17.27 4.25 -12.85
CA MET A 301 -18.23 5.33 -12.70
C MET A 301 -19.10 5.36 -13.96
N SER A 302 -20.40 5.11 -13.79
CA SER A 302 -21.37 5.28 -14.86
C SER A 302 -22.55 6.13 -14.38
N PRO A 303 -22.65 7.40 -14.79
CA PRO A 303 -23.90 8.11 -14.73
C PRO A 303 -24.83 7.55 -15.81
N ALA A 304 -25.84 6.79 -15.40
CA ALA A 304 -27.01 6.49 -16.23
C ALA A 304 -26.74 5.85 -17.62
N GLY A 305 -25.68 5.04 -17.77
CA GLY A 305 -25.48 4.15 -18.92
C GLY A 305 -24.24 4.40 -19.78
N ASP A 306 -23.58 5.55 -19.64
CA ASP A 306 -22.27 5.80 -20.26
C ASP A 306 -21.13 5.49 -19.27
N VAL A 307 -20.06 4.86 -19.75
CA VAL A 307 -18.88 4.57 -18.93
C VAL A 307 -17.92 5.76 -19.04
N GLU A 308 -17.87 6.60 -18.02
CA GLU A 308 -16.90 7.73 -17.97
C GLU A 308 -15.48 7.23 -17.68
N ALA A 309 -15.36 6.29 -16.74
CA ALA A 309 -14.12 5.59 -16.44
C ALA A 309 -14.43 4.28 -15.72
N GLY A 310 -13.79 3.19 -16.14
CA GLY A 310 -14.03 1.88 -15.58
C GLY A 310 -13.47 0.76 -16.46
N GLY A 311 -13.81 -0.47 -16.12
CA GLY A 311 -13.33 -1.66 -16.78
C GLY A 311 -13.38 -2.85 -15.82
N GLU A 312 -12.34 -3.66 -15.84
CA GLU A 312 -12.31 -4.93 -15.15
C GLU A 312 -11.20 -4.98 -14.09
N LEU A 313 -11.55 -5.56 -12.95
CA LEU A 313 -10.62 -5.94 -11.89
C LEU A 313 -10.70 -7.45 -11.71
N ILE A 314 -9.61 -8.14 -12.01
CA ILE A 314 -9.52 -9.60 -11.98
C ILE A 314 -8.46 -9.98 -10.95
N VAL A 315 -8.78 -10.95 -10.10
CA VAL A 315 -7.82 -11.61 -9.22
C VAL A 315 -7.91 -13.10 -9.46
N ARG A 316 -6.76 -13.76 -9.62
CA ARG A 316 -6.72 -15.21 -9.78
C ARG A 316 -5.46 -15.83 -9.22
N ASP A 317 -5.54 -17.12 -8.91
CA ASP A 317 -4.42 -17.91 -8.44
C ASP A 317 -3.36 -18.04 -9.54
N CYS A 318 -2.11 -18.02 -9.09
CA CYS A 318 -0.94 -18.27 -9.90
C CYS A 318 -0.21 -19.48 -9.31
N ALA A 319 -0.41 -20.63 -9.96
CA ALA A 319 0.15 -21.89 -9.48
C ALA A 319 1.68 -21.81 -9.35
N GLN A 320 2.19 -22.36 -8.24
CA GLN A 320 3.61 -22.31 -7.91
C GLN A 320 4.46 -23.18 -8.84
N PRO A 321 5.69 -22.73 -9.20
CA PRO A 321 6.24 -21.41 -8.89
C PRO A 321 5.68 -20.29 -9.80
N CYS A 322 5.22 -19.18 -9.21
CA CYS A 322 4.66 -18.05 -9.97
C CYS A 322 5.73 -17.05 -10.43
N HIS A 323 6.62 -17.45 -11.35
CA HIS A 323 7.65 -16.56 -11.88
C HIS A 323 8.03 -16.89 -13.33
N GLY A 324 8.75 -15.98 -13.99
CA GLY A 324 9.36 -16.22 -15.30
C GLY A 324 8.34 -16.58 -16.38
N GLN A 325 8.46 -17.80 -16.92
CA GLN A 325 7.58 -18.31 -17.98
C GLN A 325 6.10 -18.30 -17.59
N ARG A 326 5.76 -18.71 -16.35
CA ARG A 326 4.37 -18.76 -15.89
C ARG A 326 3.71 -17.38 -15.90
N GLN A 327 4.43 -16.37 -15.41
CA GLN A 327 3.95 -14.99 -15.46
C GLN A 327 3.82 -14.50 -16.92
N ALA A 328 4.78 -14.85 -17.80
CA ALA A 328 4.70 -14.49 -19.22
C ALA A 328 3.47 -15.13 -19.91
N GLU A 329 3.17 -16.40 -19.63
CA GLU A 329 1.97 -17.07 -20.15
C GLU A 329 0.68 -16.39 -19.67
N MET A 330 0.60 -16.07 -18.38
CA MET A 330 -0.56 -15.37 -17.83
C MET A 330 -0.70 -13.94 -18.35
N ARG A 331 0.39 -13.22 -18.65
CA ARG A 331 0.34 -11.90 -19.29
C ARG A 331 -0.11 -11.97 -20.74
N ARG A 332 0.33 -12.99 -21.50
CA ARG A 332 -0.12 -13.20 -22.89
C ARG A 332 -1.61 -13.51 -22.98
N ALA A 333 -2.23 -13.97 -21.89
CA ALA A 333 -3.67 -14.16 -21.82
C ALA A 333 -4.45 -12.86 -21.60
N GLU A 334 -3.77 -11.72 -21.37
CA GLU A 334 -4.41 -10.43 -21.13
C GLU A 334 -4.49 -9.56 -22.38
N GLU A 335 -5.67 -8.99 -22.61
CA GLU A 335 -5.88 -7.93 -23.61
C GLU A 335 -5.09 -6.69 -23.20
N ALA A 336 -4.25 -6.19 -24.11
CA ALA A 336 -3.54 -4.93 -23.93
C ALA A 336 -3.39 -4.16 -25.24
N TRP A 337 -4.38 -4.29 -26.13
CA TRP A 337 -4.48 -3.54 -27.40
C TRP A 337 -3.26 -3.72 -28.31
N GLY A 338 -2.58 -4.88 -28.24
CA GLY A 338 -1.36 -5.16 -29.00
C GLY A 338 -0.13 -4.34 -28.57
N LEU A 339 -0.24 -3.53 -27.52
CA LEU A 339 0.83 -2.68 -27.04
C LEU A 339 1.87 -3.50 -26.25
N ARG A 340 3.13 -3.08 -26.32
CA ARG A 340 4.22 -3.74 -25.60
C ARG A 340 4.17 -3.41 -24.11
N TRP A 341 4.22 -4.45 -23.28
CA TRP A 341 4.31 -4.32 -21.82
C TRP A 341 5.53 -3.52 -21.39
N SER A 342 5.40 -2.71 -20.35
CA SER A 342 6.53 -2.09 -19.64
C SER A 342 6.66 -2.72 -18.26
N LYS A 343 7.86 -3.14 -17.87
CA LYS A 343 8.10 -3.56 -16.49
C LYS A 343 7.90 -2.35 -15.57
N ALA A 344 7.19 -2.52 -14.46
CA ALA A 344 6.85 -1.45 -13.52
C ALA A 344 7.23 -1.78 -12.07
N GLY A 345 7.96 -2.87 -11.85
CA GLY A 345 8.41 -3.38 -10.57
C GLY A 345 9.00 -4.79 -10.73
N PRO A 346 9.38 -5.45 -9.64
CA PRO A 346 9.87 -6.84 -9.67
C PRO A 346 8.86 -7.80 -10.32
N SER A 347 7.58 -7.64 -9.97
CA SER A 347 6.48 -8.53 -10.40
C SER A 347 5.27 -7.78 -10.96
N SER A 348 5.48 -6.59 -11.54
CA SER A 348 4.40 -5.79 -12.14
C SER A 348 4.73 -5.25 -13.52
N PHE A 349 3.69 -5.13 -14.34
CA PHE A 349 3.76 -4.77 -15.75
C PHE A 349 2.60 -3.86 -16.11
N ILE A 350 2.87 -2.84 -16.93
CA ILE A 350 1.87 -1.86 -17.33
C ILE A 350 1.86 -1.64 -18.84
N VAL A 351 0.66 -1.34 -19.34
CA VAL A 351 0.41 -0.80 -20.67
C VAL A 351 -0.51 0.41 -20.48
N GLU A 352 -0.17 1.53 -21.11
CA GLU A 352 -0.94 2.76 -21.06
C GLU A 352 -1.01 3.36 -22.47
N SER A 353 -2.17 3.90 -22.85
CA SER A 353 -2.36 4.61 -24.12
C SER A 353 -3.46 5.66 -23.99
N ASN A 354 -3.26 6.82 -24.62
CA ASN A 354 -4.29 7.86 -24.71
C ASN A 354 -5.17 7.73 -25.97
N ALA A 355 -4.99 6.66 -26.75
CA ALA A 355 -5.57 6.51 -28.08
C ALA A 355 -6.22 5.14 -28.31
N VAL A 356 -6.78 4.53 -27.25
CA VAL A 356 -7.49 3.24 -27.37
C VAL A 356 -8.84 3.49 -28.05
N GLN A 357 -9.18 2.71 -29.07
CA GLN A 357 -10.49 2.79 -29.72
C GLN A 357 -11.48 1.84 -29.05
N VAL A 358 -12.58 2.38 -28.52
CA VAL A 358 -13.68 1.61 -27.93
C VAL A 358 -14.98 2.14 -28.53
N ASP A 359 -15.70 1.28 -29.26
CA ASP A 359 -16.94 1.63 -29.97
C ASP A 359 -16.80 2.90 -30.84
N GLY A 360 -15.67 3.03 -31.54
CA GLY A 360 -15.37 4.19 -32.40
C GLY A 360 -15.01 5.47 -31.66
N ARG A 361 -14.90 5.45 -30.33
CA ARG A 361 -14.45 6.57 -29.50
C ARG A 361 -13.00 6.38 -29.07
N THR A 362 -12.26 7.49 -29.07
CA THR A 362 -10.89 7.52 -28.54
C THR A 362 -10.93 7.68 -27.02
N MET A 363 -10.41 6.68 -26.32
CA MET A 363 -10.39 6.59 -24.87
C MET A 363 -8.95 6.49 -24.36
N TYR A 364 -8.75 6.92 -23.12
CA TYR A 364 -7.61 6.51 -22.33
C TYR A 364 -7.75 5.03 -21.96
N GLY A 365 -6.66 4.27 -22.07
CA GLY A 365 -6.59 2.87 -21.65
C GLY A 365 -5.40 2.62 -20.75
N LEU A 366 -5.63 1.84 -19.69
CA LEU A 366 -4.62 1.37 -18.76
C LEU A 366 -4.82 -0.12 -18.48
N VAL A 367 -3.76 -0.91 -18.62
CA VAL A 367 -3.70 -2.29 -18.12
C VAL A 367 -2.54 -2.42 -17.15
N VAL A 368 -2.82 -2.88 -15.94
CA VAL A 368 -1.82 -3.25 -14.94
C VAL A 368 -1.95 -4.74 -14.68
N VAL A 369 -0.87 -5.47 -14.83
CA VAL A 369 -0.75 -6.85 -14.36
C VAL A 369 0.27 -6.88 -13.25
N ALA A 370 -0.10 -7.42 -12.10
CA ALA A 370 0.79 -7.57 -10.98
C ALA A 370 0.65 -8.94 -10.34
N TYR A 371 1.76 -9.47 -9.84
CA TYR A 371 1.77 -10.71 -9.07
C TYR A 371 2.17 -10.39 -7.64
N TYR A 372 1.39 -10.89 -6.70
CA TYR A 372 1.54 -10.55 -5.29
C TYR A 372 1.44 -11.79 -4.42
N ARG A 373 1.91 -11.63 -3.19
CA ARG A 373 1.87 -12.67 -2.16
C ARG A 373 0.53 -12.61 -1.46
N SER A 374 -0.17 -13.72 -1.43
CA SER A 374 -1.36 -13.90 -0.63
C SER A 374 -1.18 -15.07 0.33
N GLY A 375 -1.85 -14.97 1.47
CA GLY A 375 -1.82 -16.03 2.46
C GLY A 375 -0.52 -16.14 3.24
N ALA A 376 -0.56 -17.06 4.20
CA ALA A 376 0.48 -17.26 5.17
C ALA A 376 1.64 -18.10 4.63
N ALA A 377 1.98 -18.08 3.33
CA ALA A 377 3.19 -18.73 2.80
C ALA A 377 4.27 -17.74 2.33
N GLY A 378 3.92 -16.45 2.17
CA GLY A 378 4.84 -15.40 1.73
C GLY A 378 5.38 -15.59 0.30
N THR A 379 4.82 -16.52 -0.48
CA THR A 379 5.17 -16.75 -1.88
C THR A 379 4.25 -15.97 -2.79
N ILE A 380 4.74 -15.55 -3.96
CA ILE A 380 3.89 -14.92 -4.98
C ILE A 380 2.99 -16.01 -5.53
N ASP A 381 1.69 -15.93 -5.27
CA ASP A 381 0.71 -16.99 -5.57
C ASP A 381 -0.57 -16.44 -6.21
N ARG A 382 -0.65 -15.11 -6.42
CA ARG A 382 -1.79 -14.45 -7.03
C ARG A 382 -1.36 -13.53 -8.16
N GLN A 383 -2.27 -13.37 -9.10
CA GLN A 383 -2.22 -12.34 -10.12
C GLN A 383 -3.41 -11.41 -9.94
N LEU A 384 -3.13 -10.10 -9.98
CA LEU A 384 -4.11 -9.04 -10.18
C LEU A 384 -3.99 -8.51 -11.61
N VAL A 385 -5.14 -8.31 -12.26
CA VAL A 385 -5.24 -7.59 -13.53
C VAL A 385 -6.24 -6.45 -13.35
N LEU A 386 -5.77 -5.22 -13.58
CA LEU A 386 -6.58 -4.02 -13.66
C LEU A 386 -6.62 -3.58 -15.11
N ARG A 387 -7.74 -3.77 -15.81
CA ARG A 387 -7.91 -3.36 -17.21
C ARG A 387 -8.98 -2.29 -17.29
N MET A 388 -8.57 -1.05 -17.48
CA MET A 388 -9.42 0.11 -17.38
C MET A 388 -9.39 0.95 -18.66
N THR A 389 -10.52 1.54 -18.97
CA THR A 389 -10.70 2.56 -19.99
C THR A 389 -11.36 3.78 -19.37
N ALA A 390 -11.08 4.97 -19.88
CA ALA A 390 -11.68 6.20 -19.39
C ALA A 390 -11.73 7.25 -20.49
N HIS A 391 -12.65 8.20 -20.36
CA HIS A 391 -12.54 9.43 -21.11
C HIS A 391 -11.20 10.12 -20.75
N PRO A 392 -10.50 10.77 -21.70
CA PRO A 392 -9.16 11.31 -21.46
C PRO A 392 -9.05 12.27 -20.25
N ASP A 393 -10.11 13.04 -19.95
CA ASP A 393 -10.18 13.93 -18.78
C ASP A 393 -10.29 13.18 -17.44
N LYS A 394 -10.70 11.91 -17.44
CA LYS A 394 -10.79 11.02 -16.27
C LYS A 394 -9.59 10.07 -16.14
N ALA A 395 -8.57 10.16 -16.99
CA ALA A 395 -7.39 9.29 -16.93
C ALA A 395 -6.74 9.25 -15.53
N ASN A 396 -6.66 10.42 -14.88
CA ASN A 396 -6.12 10.54 -13.52
C ASN A 396 -6.93 9.78 -12.47
N THR A 397 -8.24 9.60 -12.67
CA THR A 397 -9.07 8.82 -11.75
C THR A 397 -8.65 7.35 -11.77
N VAL A 398 -8.42 6.79 -12.96
CA VAL A 398 -7.94 5.40 -13.11
C VAL A 398 -6.53 5.25 -12.56
N ARG A 399 -5.64 6.22 -12.79
CA ARG A 399 -4.27 6.22 -12.25
C ARG A 399 -4.23 6.21 -10.72
N ARG A 400 -5.13 6.94 -10.03
CA ARG A 400 -5.23 6.89 -8.55
C ARG A 400 -5.57 5.50 -8.04
N VAL A 401 -6.54 4.83 -8.67
CA VAL A 401 -6.91 3.46 -8.32
C VAL A 401 -5.73 2.51 -8.53
N ALA A 402 -5.02 2.63 -9.66
CA ALA A 402 -3.83 1.83 -9.93
C ALA A 402 -2.70 2.07 -8.90
N ASN A 403 -2.42 3.33 -8.54
CA ASN A 403 -1.45 3.67 -7.49
C ASN A 403 -1.85 3.08 -6.14
N TYR A 404 -3.12 3.18 -5.75
CA TYR A 404 -3.58 2.58 -4.51
C TYR A 404 -3.38 1.06 -4.47
N LEU A 405 -3.69 0.36 -5.57
CA LEU A 405 -3.48 -1.08 -5.66
C LEU A 405 -1.99 -1.44 -5.56
N ARG A 406 -1.12 -0.66 -6.19
CA ARG A 406 0.34 -0.79 -6.05
C ARG A 406 0.79 -0.66 -4.60
N ASP A 407 0.35 0.40 -3.93
CA ASP A 407 0.76 0.68 -2.55
C ASP A 407 0.23 -0.37 -1.57
N THR A 408 -0.95 -0.95 -1.87
CA THR A 408 -1.61 -1.95 -1.01
C THR A 408 -0.98 -3.34 -1.15
N LEU A 409 -0.65 -3.75 -2.39
CA LEU A 409 -0.21 -5.11 -2.68
C LEU A 409 1.31 -5.25 -2.79
N ILE A 410 2.03 -4.13 -2.79
CA ILE A 410 3.49 -4.06 -2.74
C ILE A 410 4.11 -4.99 -3.82
N PHE A 411 3.80 -4.72 -5.09
CA PHE A 411 4.29 -5.52 -6.22
C PHE A 411 5.77 -5.26 -6.59
#